data_AF-A0A9D7CU05-F1
#
_entry.id   AF-A0A9D7CU05-F1
#
_cell.length_a   1.000
_cell.length_b   1.000
_cell.length_c   1.000
_cell.angle_alpha   90.00
_cell.angle_beta   90.00
_cell.angle_gamma   90.00
#
_symmetry.space_group_name_H-M   'P 1'
#
loop_
_entity.id
_entity.type
_entity.pdbx_description
1 polymer ?
#
loop_
_entity_poly.entity_id
_entity_poly.type
_entity_poly.pdbx_seq_one_letter_code
_entity_poly.pdbx_strand_id
1 'polypeptide(L)'
;MLRLLERIARLAPARSSPAAELRASIVDNVRNICSSRLGAAPACPRYGLPDSVVYSPYEHEHTLAKVLRDAVLASEPRLTNVEVSPVAVEPGVMERQFEITATLAGAPRAGPVHLRTRFVVGDVTVEGR
;
A
#
# COMPACT_ATOMS: atom_id res chain seq x y z
N MET A 1 26.83 25.85 26.50
CA MET A 1 25.90 25.91 25.34
C MET A 1 26.09 24.66 24.46
N LEU A 2 25.91 23.45 25.00
CA LEU A 2 26.14 22.17 24.28
C LEU A 2 24.97 21.17 24.37
N ARG A 3 23.96 21.41 25.24
CA ARG A 3 22.83 20.50 25.46
C ARG A 3 21.87 20.34 24.28
N LEU A 4 21.82 21.32 23.36
CA LEU A 4 20.92 21.26 22.21
C LEU A 4 21.44 20.33 21.12
N LEU A 5 22.76 20.33 20.88
CA LEU A 5 23.40 19.48 19.88
C LEU A 5 23.35 18.00 20.29
N GLU A 6 23.56 17.70 21.58
CA GLU A 6 23.39 16.34 22.11
C GLU A 6 21.94 15.84 22.01
N ARG A 7 20.96 16.75 22.14
CA ARG A 7 19.54 16.40 22.04
C ARG A 7 19.13 16.11 20.59
N ILE A 8 19.66 16.86 19.63
CA ILE A 8 19.45 16.63 18.19
C ILE A 8 20.16 15.34 17.75
N ALA A 9 21.37 15.07 18.23
CA ALA A 9 22.09 13.82 17.94
C ALA A 9 21.38 12.58 18.52
N ARG A 10 20.73 12.68 19.69
CA ARG A 10 19.87 11.61 20.24
C ARG A 10 18.55 11.42 19.49
N LEU A 11 18.06 12.46 18.82
CA LEU A 11 16.85 12.44 18.01
C LEU A 11 17.14 12.14 16.53
N ALA A 12 18.42 11.96 16.17
CA ALA A 12 18.78 11.54 14.83
C ALA A 12 18.15 10.15 14.61
N PRO A 13 17.24 10.00 13.63
CA PRO A 13 16.65 8.70 13.36
C PRO A 13 17.80 7.73 13.10
N ALA A 14 17.73 6.54 13.69
CA ALA A 14 18.63 5.46 13.33
C ALA A 14 18.61 5.36 11.80
N ARG A 15 19.77 5.49 11.15
CA ARG A 15 19.86 5.40 9.68
C ARG A 15 19.20 4.10 9.26
N SER A 16 18.03 4.21 8.62
CA SER A 16 17.35 3.06 8.06
C SER A 16 18.26 2.40 7.04
N SER A 17 18.23 1.08 6.97
CA SER A 17 18.93 0.42 5.88
C SER A 17 18.27 0.84 4.55
N PRO A 18 19.02 0.91 3.44
CA PRO A 18 18.44 1.21 2.12
C PRO A 18 17.27 0.30 1.76
N ALA A 19 17.28 -0.95 2.23
CA ALA A 19 16.18 -1.89 2.06
C ALA A 19 14.93 -1.51 2.86
N ALA A 20 15.10 -0.97 4.08
CA ALA A 20 13.98 -0.48 4.88
C ALA A 20 13.37 0.80 4.28
N GLU A 21 14.20 1.72 3.77
CA GLU A 21 13.75 2.94 3.07
C GLU A 21 12.99 2.61 1.80
N LEU A 22 13.49 1.65 1.02
CA LEU A 22 12.82 1.17 -0.18
C LEU A 22 11.45 0.57 0.16
N ARG A 23 11.36 -0.27 1.19
CA ARG A 23 10.07 -0.82 1.65
C ARG A 23 9.11 0.26 2.10
N ALA A 24 9.57 1.24 2.89
CA ALA A 24 8.74 2.36 3.32
C ALA A 24 8.21 3.16 2.11
N SER A 25 9.07 3.46 1.13
CA SER A 25 8.66 4.14 -0.10
C SER A 25 7.62 3.35 -0.91
N ILE A 26 7.71 2.02 -0.96
CA ILE A 26 6.72 1.17 -1.62
C ILE A 26 5.39 1.21 -0.87
N VAL A 27 5.42 1.04 0.46
CA VAL A 27 4.22 1.12 1.32
C VAL A 27 3.51 2.46 1.13
N ASP A 28 4.26 3.56 1.11
CA ASP A 28 3.70 4.90 0.93
C ASP A 28 3.11 5.08 -0.46
N ASN A 29 3.75 4.58 -1.52
CA ASN A 29 3.15 4.66 -2.86
C ASN A 29 1.87 3.81 -2.96
N VAL A 30 1.86 2.59 -2.41
CA VAL A 30 0.65 1.75 -2.39
C VAL A 30 -0.45 2.40 -1.56
N ARG A 31 -0.13 3.04 -0.44
CA ARG A 31 -1.09 3.86 0.32
C ARG A 31 -1.67 4.97 -0.56
N ASN A 32 -0.83 5.73 -1.25
CA ASN A 32 -1.28 6.82 -2.13
C ASN A 32 -2.19 6.32 -3.26
N ILE A 33 -1.87 5.17 -3.88
CA ILE A 33 -2.73 4.53 -4.89
C ILE A 33 -4.09 4.20 -4.29
N CYS A 34 -4.10 3.55 -3.13
CA CYS A 34 -5.33 3.11 -2.48
C CYS A 34 -6.18 4.28 -1.95
N SER A 35 -5.56 5.39 -1.56
CA SER A 35 -6.25 6.61 -1.11
C SER A 35 -6.68 7.54 -2.25
N SER A 36 -6.20 7.31 -3.47
CA SER A 36 -6.53 8.15 -4.62
C SER A 36 -7.70 7.58 -5.40
N ARG A 37 -8.61 8.46 -5.84
CA ARG A 37 -9.66 8.08 -6.79
C ARG A 37 -9.09 7.89 -8.19
N LEU A 38 -9.62 6.91 -8.92
CA LEU A 38 -9.24 6.66 -10.31
C LEU A 38 -9.42 7.94 -11.15
N GLY A 39 -8.36 8.38 -11.82
CA GLY A 39 -8.35 9.59 -12.64
C GLY A 39 -8.10 10.89 -11.87
N ALA A 40 -7.83 10.84 -10.57
CA ALA A 40 -7.52 12.04 -9.77
C ALA A 40 -6.18 12.69 -10.15
N ALA A 41 -5.27 11.96 -10.81
CA ALA A 41 -4.00 12.47 -11.30
C ALA A 41 -4.10 12.85 -12.79
N PRO A 42 -4.09 14.14 -13.16
CA PRO A 42 -4.25 14.55 -14.57
C PRO A 42 -3.17 13.99 -15.51
N ALA A 43 -1.95 13.85 -15.00
CA ALA A 43 -0.83 13.28 -15.74
C ALA A 43 -0.87 11.74 -15.85
N CYS A 44 -1.71 11.07 -15.04
CA CYS A 44 -1.87 9.62 -15.06
C CYS A 44 -3.34 9.24 -14.83
N PRO A 45 -4.19 9.26 -15.88
CA PRO A 45 -5.63 8.99 -15.75
C PRO A 45 -5.97 7.59 -15.21
N ARG A 46 -5.01 6.67 -15.24
CA ARG A 46 -5.15 5.30 -14.73
C ARG A 46 -4.73 5.15 -13.25
N TYR A 47 -4.25 6.22 -12.62
CA TYR A 47 -3.82 6.21 -11.22
C TYR A 47 -5.01 6.26 -10.26
N GLY A 48 -4.91 5.51 -9.17
CA GLY A 48 -5.94 5.41 -8.13
C GLY A 48 -6.85 4.19 -8.26
N LEU A 49 -7.85 4.11 -7.39
CA LEU A 49 -8.86 3.06 -7.36
C LEU A 49 -10.26 3.61 -7.69
N PRO A 50 -11.14 2.80 -8.33
CA PRO A 50 -12.53 3.19 -8.49
C PRO A 50 -13.24 3.20 -7.13
N ASP A 51 -14.23 4.08 -6.98
CA ASP A 51 -15.00 4.22 -5.72
C ASP A 51 -15.71 2.92 -5.29
N SER A 52 -15.95 1.98 -6.23
CA SER A 52 -16.57 0.68 -5.92
C SER A 52 -15.79 -0.16 -4.91
N VAL A 53 -14.47 0.03 -4.80
CA VAL A 53 -13.60 -0.68 -3.85
C VAL A 53 -13.99 -0.40 -2.40
N VAL A 54 -14.47 0.80 -2.09
CA VAL A 54 -14.89 1.15 -0.72
C VAL A 54 -16.40 1.03 -0.56
N TYR A 55 -17.18 1.38 -1.58
CA TYR A 55 -18.61 1.66 -1.39
C TYR A 55 -19.57 0.65 -2.02
N SER A 56 -19.13 -0.29 -2.85
CA SER A 56 -20.07 -1.18 -3.55
C SER A 56 -20.51 -2.37 -2.68
N PRO A 57 -21.74 -2.45 -2.15
CA PRO A 57 -22.18 -3.61 -1.36
C PRO A 57 -22.40 -4.87 -2.21
N TYR A 58 -22.34 -4.77 -3.54
CA TYR A 58 -22.66 -5.85 -4.48
C TYR A 58 -21.45 -6.44 -5.18
N GLU A 59 -20.27 -5.81 -5.09
CA GLU A 59 -19.07 -6.35 -5.72
C GLU A 59 -18.43 -7.44 -4.86
N HIS A 60 -18.24 -8.61 -5.48
CA HIS A 60 -17.51 -9.72 -4.87
C HIS A 60 -16.07 -9.31 -4.55
N GLU A 61 -15.58 -9.70 -3.39
CA GLU A 61 -14.21 -9.40 -2.92
C GLU A 61 -13.13 -9.76 -3.94
N HIS A 62 -13.32 -10.84 -4.71
CA HIS A 62 -12.40 -11.23 -5.78
C HIS A 62 -12.31 -10.22 -6.93
N THR A 63 -13.40 -9.51 -7.25
CA THR A 63 -13.40 -8.46 -8.27
C THR A 63 -12.57 -7.28 -7.78
N LEU A 64 -12.74 -6.90 -6.52
CA LEU A 64 -11.99 -5.82 -5.89
C LEU A 64 -10.50 -6.17 -5.76
N ALA A 65 -10.18 -7.41 -5.41
CA ALA A 65 -8.81 -7.90 -5.39
C ALA A 65 -8.13 -7.76 -6.76
N LYS A 66 -8.85 -8.08 -7.84
CA LYS A 66 -8.37 -7.90 -9.22
C LYS A 66 -8.14 -6.43 -9.55
N VAL A 67 -9.08 -5.56 -9.21
CA VAL A 67 -8.96 -4.10 -9.43
C VAL A 67 -7.74 -3.54 -8.69
N LEU A 68 -7.57 -3.90 -7.42
CA LEU A 68 -6.43 -3.48 -6.60
C LEU A 68 -5.11 -3.98 -7.18
N ARG A 69 -5.06 -5.25 -7.59
CA ARG A 69 -3.87 -5.84 -8.24
C ARG A 69 -3.49 -5.05 -9.50
N ASP A 70 -4.46 -4.80 -10.37
CA ASP A 70 -4.22 -4.14 -11.65
C ASP A 70 -3.77 -2.67 -11.45
N ALA A 71 -4.29 -1.99 -10.42
CA ALA A 71 -3.87 -0.64 -10.04
C ALA A 71 -2.44 -0.59 -9.49
N VAL A 72 -2.07 -1.54 -8.61
CA VAL A 72 -0.70 -1.67 -8.08
C VAL A 72 0.29 -1.97 -9.19
N LEU A 73 -0.02 -2.93 -10.07
CA LEU A 73 0.84 -3.27 -11.22
C LEU A 73 1.04 -2.09 -12.17
N ALA A 74 0.02 -1.25 -12.36
CA ALA A 74 0.11 -0.08 -13.24
C ALA A 74 0.89 1.09 -12.63
N SER A 75 0.95 1.17 -11.29
CA SER A 75 1.38 2.38 -10.57
C SER A 75 2.64 2.18 -9.72
N GLU A 76 3.04 0.93 -9.44
CA GLU A 76 4.24 0.60 -8.69
C GLU A 76 5.12 -0.40 -9.48
N PRO A 77 5.95 0.08 -10.42
CA PRO A 77 6.76 -0.78 -11.30
C PRO A 77 7.87 -1.54 -10.56
N ARG A 78 8.19 -1.16 -9.32
CA ARG A 78 9.15 -1.92 -8.49
C ARG A 78 8.54 -3.22 -7.97
N LEU A 79 7.22 -3.39 -8.01
CA LEU A 79 6.54 -4.62 -7.64
C LEU A 79 6.16 -5.44 -8.88
N THR A 80 6.48 -6.73 -8.85
CA THR A 80 6.16 -7.72 -9.89
C THR A 80 5.49 -8.92 -9.24
N ASN A 81 4.87 -9.80 -10.03
CA ASN A 81 4.14 -10.97 -9.53
C ASN A 81 3.19 -10.61 -8.38
N VAL A 82 2.40 -9.55 -8.57
CA VAL A 82 1.49 -9.04 -7.55
C VAL A 82 0.29 -9.97 -7.45
N GLU A 83 0.09 -10.53 -6.27
CA GLU A 83 -1.06 -11.33 -5.87
C GLU A 83 -1.84 -10.58 -4.80
N VAL A 84 -3.17 -10.59 -4.92
CA VAL A 84 -4.06 -9.92 -3.96
C VAL A 84 -5.12 -10.91 -3.52
N SER A 85 -5.21 -11.12 -2.21
CA SER A 85 -6.18 -12.03 -1.59
C SER A 85 -7.06 -11.26 -0.61
N PRO A 86 -8.39 -11.45 -0.65
CA PRO A 86 -9.25 -10.88 0.37
C PRO A 86 -9.01 -11.54 1.73
N VAL A 87 -9.13 -10.75 2.79
CA VAL A 87 -9.02 -11.24 4.17
C VAL A 87 -10.39 -11.12 4.81
N ALA A 88 -10.86 -12.24 5.37
CA ALA A 88 -12.14 -12.27 6.07
C ALA A 88 -12.15 -11.25 7.23
N VAL A 89 -13.21 -10.47 7.29
CA VAL A 89 -13.48 -9.49 8.34
C VAL A 89 -14.69 -9.94 9.16
N GLU A 90 -14.81 -9.43 10.37
CA GLU A 90 -15.93 -9.81 11.23
C GLU A 90 -17.28 -9.35 10.62
N PRO A 91 -18.33 -10.20 10.67
CA PRO A 91 -19.65 -9.82 10.19
C PRO A 91 -20.15 -8.55 10.89
N GLY A 92 -20.64 -7.59 10.09
CA GLY A 92 -21.17 -6.32 10.60
C GLY A 92 -20.15 -5.18 10.66
N VAL A 93 -18.88 -5.44 10.40
CA VAL A 93 -17.86 -4.39 10.23
C VAL A 93 -17.88 -3.91 8.79
N MET A 94 -18.07 -2.60 8.59
CA MET A 94 -18.01 -1.95 7.27
C MET A 94 -16.57 -1.67 6.87
N GLU A 95 -15.76 -2.72 6.81
CA GLU A 95 -14.37 -2.66 6.39
C GLU A 95 -14.08 -3.71 5.32
N ARG A 96 -13.03 -3.48 4.54
CA ARG A 96 -12.48 -4.48 3.62
C ARG A 96 -11.00 -4.61 3.84
N GLN A 97 -10.52 -5.84 3.89
CA GLN A 97 -9.11 -6.13 4.06
C GLN A 97 -8.58 -6.98 2.92
N PHE A 98 -7.38 -6.68 2.48
CA PHE A 98 -6.66 -7.47 1.47
C PHE A 98 -5.21 -7.64 1.88
N GLU A 99 -4.67 -8.81 1.56
CA GLU A 99 -3.24 -9.09 1.59
C GLU A 99 -2.68 -9.01 0.18
N ILE A 100 -1.61 -8.24 0.03
CA ILE A 100 -0.87 -8.08 -1.21
C ILE A 100 0.49 -8.75 -1.01
N THR A 101 0.80 -9.70 -1.88
CA THR A 101 2.12 -10.32 -1.94
C THR A 101 2.75 -10.00 -3.29
N ALA A 102 4.01 -9.59 -3.31
CA ALA A 102 4.69 -9.21 -4.54
C ALA A 102 6.19 -9.50 -4.47
N THR A 103 6.86 -9.51 -5.61
CA THR A 103 8.32 -9.64 -5.73
C THR A 103 8.93 -8.30 -6.09
N LEU A 104 10.03 -7.93 -5.44
CA LEU A 104 10.78 -6.72 -5.78
C LEU A 104 11.54 -6.90 -7.10
N ALA A 105 11.21 -6.06 -8.08
CA ALA A 105 11.88 -6.03 -9.38
C ALA A 105 13.38 -5.76 -9.19
N GLY A 106 14.24 -6.54 -9.86
CA GLY A 106 15.69 -6.42 -9.76
C GLY A 106 16.32 -6.99 -8.48
N ALA A 107 15.52 -7.45 -7.52
CA ALA A 107 16.01 -8.10 -6.29
C ALA A 107 15.15 -9.31 -5.87
N PRO A 108 14.96 -10.33 -6.72
CA PRO A 108 14.09 -11.48 -6.42
C PRO A 108 14.57 -12.32 -5.23
N ARG A 109 15.85 -12.23 -4.84
CA ARG A 109 16.40 -12.89 -3.65
C ARG A 109 16.11 -12.15 -2.33
N ALA A 110 15.56 -10.94 -2.38
CA ALA A 110 15.22 -10.16 -1.19
C ALA A 110 13.99 -10.72 -0.44
N GLY A 111 13.31 -11.72 -1.02
CA GLY A 111 12.06 -12.26 -0.52
C GLY A 111 10.84 -11.47 -1.02
N PRO A 112 9.64 -12.01 -0.79
CA PRO A 112 8.40 -11.32 -1.11
C PRO A 112 8.20 -10.07 -0.23
N VAL A 113 7.56 -9.07 -0.82
CA VAL A 113 7.00 -7.91 -0.10
C VAL A 113 5.57 -8.28 0.28
N HIS A 114 5.26 -8.17 1.57
CA HIS A 114 3.92 -8.42 2.10
C HIS A 114 3.31 -7.12 2.59
N LEU A 115 2.16 -6.75 2.04
CA LEU A 115 1.39 -5.59 2.46
C LEU A 115 -0.01 -6.03 2.89
N ARG A 116 -0.55 -5.34 3.89
CA ARG A 116 -1.96 -5.46 4.26
C ARG A 116 -2.65 -4.12 4.08
N THR A 117 -3.76 -4.14 3.36
CA THR A 117 -4.60 -2.95 3.15
C THR A 117 -5.88 -3.11 3.95
N ARG A 118 -6.33 -2.02 4.58
CA ARG A 118 -7.65 -1.92 5.20
C ARG A 118 -8.34 -0.69 4.64
N PHE A 119 -9.54 -0.88 4.11
CA PHE A 119 -10.41 0.15 3.60
C PHE A 119 -11.59 0.31 4.55
N VAL A 120 -11.76 1.52 5.05
CA VAL A 120 -12.94 1.96 5.82
C VAL A 120 -13.47 3.20 5.12
N VAL A 121 -14.74 3.53 5.33
CA VAL A 121 -15.31 4.76 4.77
C VAL A 121 -14.49 5.97 5.24
N GLY A 122 -13.87 6.67 4.28
CA GLY A 122 -13.05 7.86 4.53
C GLY A 122 -11.61 7.60 4.98
N ASP A 123 -11.20 6.33 5.16
CA ASP A 123 -9.84 6.02 5.61
C ASP A 123 -9.26 4.77 4.93
N VAL A 124 -7.95 4.80 4.67
CA VAL A 124 -7.21 3.70 4.07
C VAL A 124 -5.89 3.55 4.80
N THR A 125 -5.68 2.37 5.40
CA THR A 125 -4.40 2.02 6.01
C THR A 125 -3.68 0.97 5.19
N VAL A 126 -2.39 1.17 4.96
CA VAL A 126 -1.49 0.19 4.33
C VAL A 126 -0.29 -0.01 5.23
N GLU A 127 -0.06 -1.27 5.59
CA GLU A 127 1.04 -1.72 6.44
C GLU A 127 1.92 -2.70 5.66
N GLY A 128 3.24 -2.57 5.77
CA GLY A 128 4.20 -3.52 5.20
C GLY A 128 4.91 -4.32 6.28
N ARG A 129 5.16 -5.61 6.01
CA ARG A 129 5.97 -6.50 6.85
C ARG A 129 7.29 -6.87 6.17
#